data_AF-A0A3C0R5D3-F1
#
_entry.id   AF-A0A3C0R5D3-F1
#
_cell.length_a   1.000
_cell.length_b   1.000
_cell.length_c   1.000
_cell.angle_alpha   90.00
_cell.angle_beta   90.00
_cell.angle_gamma   90.00
#
_symmetry.space_group_name_H-M   'P 1'
#
loop_
_entity.id
_entity.type
_entity.pdbx_description
1 polymer ?
#
loop_
_entity_poly.entity_id
_entity_poly.type
_entity_poly.pdbx_seq_one_letter_code
_entity_poly.pdbx_strand_id
1 'polypeptide(L)'
;MLNEVRNAVTAAIDQRVEKFRSQQESDSLAKIDISLPGTPHERGSLHPLTQMLDRGIQIFRRMGFALADGPDIETEWHCFDALNTPPEHPARNEQDTFYLPDGRLLRT
;
A
#
# COMPACT_ATOMS: atom_id res chain seq x y z
N MET A 1 -58.54 -15.61 -37.97
CA MET A 1 -58.92 -16.71 -37.07
C MET A 1 -57.78 -17.71 -36.84
N LEU A 2 -57.36 -18.55 -37.80
CA LEU A 2 -56.31 -19.56 -37.55
C LEU A 2 -54.92 -18.93 -37.22
N ASN A 3 -54.54 -17.87 -37.92
CA ASN A 3 -53.27 -17.17 -37.71
C ASN A 3 -53.23 -16.38 -36.38
N GLU A 4 -54.37 -15.88 -35.91
CA GLU A 4 -54.45 -15.16 -34.63
C GLU A 4 -54.25 -16.13 -33.47
N VAL A 5 -54.87 -17.32 -33.54
CA VAL A 5 -54.66 -18.39 -32.56
C VAL A 5 -53.21 -18.86 -32.58
N ARG A 6 -52.60 -19.03 -33.77
CA ARG A 6 -51.17 -19.37 -33.89
C ARG A 6 -50.29 -18.34 -33.20
N ASN A 7 -50.49 -17.05 -33.48
CA ASN A 7 -49.69 -15.97 -32.91
C ASN A 7 -49.89 -15.84 -31.39
N ALA A 8 -51.12 -16.00 -30.89
CA ALA A 8 -51.40 -15.99 -29.46
C ALA A 8 -50.71 -17.15 -28.73
N VAL A 9 -50.71 -18.34 -29.33
CA VAL A 9 -50.02 -19.52 -28.79
C VAL A 9 -48.50 -19.33 -28.83
N THR A 10 -47.94 -18.82 -29.93
CA THR A 10 -46.50 -18.53 -30.03
C THR A 10 -46.07 -17.50 -28.98
N ALA A 11 -46.79 -16.39 -28.86
CA ALA A 11 -46.49 -15.36 -27.86
C ALA A 11 -46.59 -15.90 -26.41
N ALA A 12 -47.58 -16.74 -26.12
CA ALA A 12 -47.72 -17.36 -24.81
C ALA A 12 -46.58 -18.35 -24.51
N ILE A 13 -46.11 -19.09 -25.52
CA ILE A 13 -44.95 -19.98 -25.41
C ILE A 13 -43.69 -19.16 -25.13
N ASP A 14 -43.43 -18.12 -25.92
CA ASP A 14 -42.24 -17.28 -25.77
C ASP A 14 -42.18 -16.62 -24.39
N GLN A 15 -43.32 -16.09 -23.92
CA GLN A 15 -43.43 -15.49 -22.59
C GLN A 15 -43.19 -16.52 -21.47
N ARG A 16 -43.62 -17.77 -21.66
CA ARG A 16 -43.42 -18.84 -20.68
C ARG A 16 -41.97 -19.31 -20.65
N VAL A 17 -41.33 -19.42 -21.81
CA VAL A 17 -39.91 -19.76 -21.96
C VAL A 17 -39.04 -18.72 -21.25
N GLU A 18 -39.29 -17.43 -21.50
CA GLU A 18 -38.52 -16.34 -20.88
C GLU A 18 -38.66 -16.36 -19.36
N LYS A 19 -39.88 -16.58 -18.84
CA LYS A 19 -40.13 -16.68 -17.41
C LYS A 19 -39.38 -17.85 -16.75
N PHE A 20 -39.30 -19.00 -17.43
CA PHE A 20 -38.55 -20.14 -16.90
C PHE A 20 -37.04 -19.88 -16.92
N ARG A 21 -36.55 -19.21 -17.97
CA ARG A 21 -35.14 -18.80 -18.07
C ARG A 21 -34.74 -17.84 -16.95
N SER A 22 -35.52 -16.78 -16.74
CA SER A 22 -35.25 -15.78 -15.69
C SER A 22 -35.31 -16.38 -14.28
N GLN A 23 -36.23 -17.33 -14.05
CA GLN A 23 -36.34 -18.05 -12.78
C GLN A 23 -35.11 -18.93 -12.54
N GLN A 24 -34.67 -19.67 -13.56
CA GLN A 24 -33.49 -20.54 -13.46
C GLN A 24 -32.21 -19.73 -13.19
N GLU A 25 -32.04 -18.59 -13.86
CA GLU A 25 -30.92 -17.67 -13.61
C GLU A 25 -30.96 -17.12 -12.18
N SER A 26 -32.12 -16.66 -11.71
CA SER A 26 -32.30 -16.13 -10.36
C SER A 26 -32.01 -17.18 -9.29
N ASP A 27 -32.52 -18.41 -9.46
CA ASP A 27 -32.29 -19.53 -8.54
C ASP A 27 -30.82 -19.98 -8.54
N SER A 28 -30.12 -19.83 -9.68
CA SER A 28 -28.68 -20.13 -9.77
C SER A 28 -27.84 -19.11 -9.01
N LEU A 29 -28.18 -17.82 -9.12
CA LEU A 29 -27.50 -16.72 -8.45
C LEU A 29 -27.77 -16.72 -6.94
N ALA A 30 -28.99 -17.06 -6.53
CA ALA A 30 -29.38 -17.16 -5.11
C ALA A 30 -28.65 -18.28 -4.35
N LYS A 31 -28.06 -19.25 -5.07
CA LYS A 31 -27.26 -20.34 -4.48
C LYS A 31 -25.80 -19.95 -4.26
N ILE A 32 -25.35 -18.83 -4.81
CA ILE A 32 -23.99 -18.33 -4.63
C ILE A 32 -23.93 -17.60 -3.29
N ASP A 33 -23.10 -18.09 -2.38
CA ASP A 33 -22.81 -17.39 -1.15
C ASP A 33 -21.76 -16.28 -1.41
N ILE A 34 -22.25 -15.04 -1.49
CA ILE A 34 -21.44 -13.84 -1.69
C ILE A 34 -20.55 -13.48 -0.48
N SER A 35 -20.76 -14.12 0.67
CA SER A 35 -19.94 -13.91 1.88
C SER A 35 -18.66 -14.73 1.88
N LEU A 36 -18.55 -15.73 0.99
CA LEU A 36 -17.36 -16.55 0.88
C LEU A 36 -16.15 -15.69 0.45
N PRO A 37 -14.98 -15.92 1.07
CA PRO A 37 -13.77 -15.24 0.65
C PRO A 37 -13.44 -15.62 -0.79
N GLY A 38 -13.20 -14.60 -1.62
CA GLY A 38 -12.68 -14.81 -2.97
C GLY A 38 -11.26 -15.40 -2.95
N THR A 39 -10.72 -15.68 -4.13
CA THR A 39 -9.35 -16.18 -4.26
C THR A 39 -8.36 -15.14 -3.71
N PRO A 40 -7.58 -15.46 -2.66
CA PRO A 40 -6.66 -14.49 -2.06
C PRO A 40 -5.52 -14.17 -3.01
N HIS A 41 -5.03 -12.94 -2.93
CA HIS A 41 -3.77 -12.51 -3.52
C HIS A 41 -2.91 -11.94 -2.41
N GLU A 42 -1.59 -12.20 -2.47
CA GLU A 42 -0.67 -11.66 -1.49
C GLU A 42 -0.67 -10.13 -1.53
N ARG A 43 -0.88 -9.51 -0.37
CA ARG A 43 -0.75 -8.07 -0.20
C ARG A 43 0.60 -7.79 0.45
N GLY A 44 1.40 -6.95 -0.21
CA GLY A 44 2.63 -6.42 0.38
C GLY A 44 2.34 -5.57 1.62
N SER A 45 3.37 -5.38 2.45
CA SER A 45 3.32 -4.51 3.62
C SER A 45 4.57 -3.65 3.66
N LEU A 46 4.45 -2.43 4.19
CA LEU A 46 5.60 -1.56 4.43
C LEU A 46 6.43 -2.11 5.58
N HIS A 47 7.75 -1.93 5.50
CA HIS A 47 8.64 -2.27 6.60
C HIS A 47 8.25 -1.49 7.87
N PRO A 48 8.28 -2.08 9.08
CA PRO A 48 7.86 -1.40 10.30
C PRO A 48 8.59 -0.07 10.56
N LEU A 49 9.89 0.00 10.24
CA LEU A 49 10.68 1.24 10.37
C LEU A 49 10.14 2.36 9.47
N THR A 50 9.73 2.06 8.24
CA THR A 50 9.11 3.03 7.33
C THR A 50 7.80 3.54 7.91
N GLN A 51 6.96 2.65 8.46
CA GLN A 51 5.69 3.04 9.08
C GLN A 51 5.91 3.98 10.28
N MET A 52 6.93 3.69 11.11
CA MET A 52 7.27 4.54 12.25
C MET A 52 7.84 5.89 11.82
N LEU A 53 8.73 5.91 10.82
CA LEU A 53 9.29 7.12 10.23
C LEU A 53 8.19 8.03 9.69
N ASP A 54 7.30 7.49 8.85
CA ASP A 54 6.19 8.24 8.25
C ASP A 54 5.26 8.82 9.32
N ARG A 55 4.96 8.04 10.37
CA ARG A 55 4.15 8.50 11.50
C ARG A 55 4.83 9.65 12.24
N GLY A 56 6.14 9.57 12.48
CA GLY A 56 6.93 10.63 13.09
C GLY A 56 6.88 11.91 12.25
N ILE A 57 7.19 11.80 10.95
CA ILE A 57 7.16 12.91 10.00
C ILE A 57 5.79 13.60 9.99
N GLN A 58 4.69 12.83 9.99
CA GLN A 58 3.33 13.38 10.00
C GLN A 58 3.03 14.23 11.24
N ILE A 59 3.53 13.82 12.41
CA ILE A 59 3.34 14.57 13.66
C ILE A 59 4.04 15.93 13.57
N PHE A 60 5.31 15.97 13.16
CA PHE A 60 6.08 17.20 13.07
C PHE A 60 5.61 18.13 11.94
N ARG A 61 5.16 17.58 10.82
CA ARG A 61 4.56 18.37 9.74
C ARG A 61 3.31 19.14 10.20
N ARG A 62 2.49 18.56 11.08
CA ARG A 62 1.32 19.26 11.66
C ARG A 62 1.70 20.42 12.55
N MET A 63 2.93 20.45 13.07
CA MET A 63 3.48 21.55 13.86
C MET A 63 4.20 22.61 12.99
N GLY A 64 4.22 22.45 11.67
CA GLY A 64 4.84 23.40 10.74
C GLY A 64 6.31 23.13 10.42
N PHE A 65 6.87 22.00 10.86
CA PHE A 65 8.23 21.61 10.50
C PHE A 65 8.30 21.09 9.05
N ALA A 66 9.39 21.43 8.36
CA ALA A 66 9.72 20.88 7.05
C ALA A 66 10.62 19.63 7.20
N LEU A 67 10.51 18.71 6.24
CA LEU A 67 11.40 17.56 6.15
C LEU A 67 12.66 17.96 5.37
N ALA A 68 13.83 17.64 5.91
CA ALA A 68 15.11 17.79 5.24
C ALA A 68 15.89 16.46 5.35
N ASP A 69 16.41 16.01 4.21
CA ASP A 69 17.27 14.83 4.13
C ASP A 69 18.71 15.26 3.81
N GLY A 70 19.66 14.37 4.14
CA GLY A 70 21.08 14.56 3.90
C GLY A 70 21.74 13.25 3.46
N PRO A 71 22.97 13.30 2.95
CA PRO A 71 23.69 12.11 2.50
C PRO A 71 24.05 11.20 3.68
N ASP A 72 24.19 9.90 3.43
CA ASP A 72 24.65 8.94 4.44
C ASP A 72 26.17 8.96 4.64
N ILE A 73 26.93 9.37 3.61
CA ILE A 73 28.37 9.60 3.68
C ILE A 73 28.60 11.09 3.84
N GLU A 74 29.26 11.48 4.93
CA GLU A 74 29.38 12.86 5.35
C GLU A 74 30.84 13.21 5.74
N THR A 75 31.10 14.50 5.90
CA THR A 75 32.41 15.03 6.31
C THR A 75 32.51 15.16 7.83
N GLU A 76 33.74 15.11 8.37
CA GLU A 76 34.01 15.34 9.80
C GLU A 76 33.46 16.68 10.29
N TRP A 77 33.45 17.69 9.42
CA TRP A 77 32.94 19.02 9.75
C TRP A 77 31.45 18.98 10.15
N HIS A 78 30.59 18.35 9.32
CA HIS A 78 29.15 18.32 9.57
C HIS A 78 28.77 17.33 10.68
N CYS A 79 29.50 16.22 10.83
CA CYS A 79 29.22 15.24 11.88
C CYS A 79 29.77 15.63 13.25
N PHE A 80 30.85 16.42 13.33
CA PHE A 80 31.52 16.69 14.61
C PHE A 80 31.91 18.15 14.85
N ASP A 81 32.70 18.77 13.99
CA ASP A 81 33.26 20.10 14.27
C ASP A 81 32.16 21.17 14.44
N ALA A 82 31.19 21.20 13.52
CA ALA A 82 30.06 22.12 13.55
C ALA A 82 29.12 21.88 14.74
N LEU A 83 29.17 20.68 15.33
CA LEU A 83 28.40 20.26 16.51
C LEU A 83 29.21 20.40 17.81
N ASN A 84 30.32 21.16 17.79
CA ASN A 84 31.16 21.45 18.95
C ASN A 84 31.79 20.20 19.59
N THR A 85 32.14 19.22 18.76
CA THR A 85 32.77 17.96 19.19
C THR A 85 34.23 17.95 18.74
N PRO A 86 35.23 18.38 19.53
CA PRO A 86 36.63 18.48 19.09
C PRO A 86 37.30 17.11 18.80
N PRO A 87 38.49 17.06 18.17
CA PRO A 87 39.19 15.82 17.81
C PRO A 87 39.42 14.85 18.97
N GLU A 88 39.71 15.38 20.17
CA GLU A 88 39.98 14.59 21.38
C GLU A 88 38.70 14.09 22.08
N HIS A 89 37.51 14.36 21.52
CA HIS A 89 36.24 14.04 22.15
C HIS A 89 35.93 12.54 22.01
N PRO A 90 35.48 11.85 23.08
CA PRO A 90 35.21 10.41 23.05
C PRO A 90 34.15 9.99 22.02
N ALA A 91 33.27 10.90 21.60
CA ALA A 91 32.28 10.64 20.55
C ALA A 91 32.87 10.42 19.15
N ARG A 92 34.14 10.77 18.89
CA ARG A 92 34.81 10.55 17.60
C ARG A 92 35.51 9.18 17.49
N ASN A 93 35.38 8.34 18.53
CA ASN A 93 36.06 7.05 18.60
C ASN A 93 35.78 6.19 17.36
N GLU A 94 36.85 5.69 16.74
CA GLU A 94 36.82 4.83 15.54
C GLU A 94 36.12 3.48 15.78
N GLN A 95 35.87 3.10 17.03
CA GLN A 95 35.09 1.89 17.35
C GLN A 95 33.60 2.03 17.00
N ASP A 96 33.06 3.25 17.11
CA ASP A 96 31.63 3.52 16.94
C ASP A 96 31.34 4.34 15.67
N THR A 97 32.37 4.91 15.04
CA THR A 97 32.27 5.69 13.79
C THR A 97 33.00 5.00 12.65
N PHE A 98 32.30 4.77 11.53
CA PHE A 98 32.89 4.14 10.35
C PHE A 98 33.54 5.17 9.43
N TYR A 99 34.87 5.26 9.49
CA TYR A 99 35.67 6.11 8.60
C TYR A 99 35.97 5.41 7.27
N LEU A 100 35.97 6.19 6.19
CA LEU A 100 36.27 5.77 4.83
C LEU A 100 37.72 6.16 4.46
N PRO A 101 38.36 5.46 3.50
CA PRO A 101 39.75 5.73 3.11
C PRO A 101 40.02 7.13 2.55
N ASP A 102 38.98 7.84 2.12
CA ASP A 102 39.05 9.19 1.56
C ASP A 102 38.87 10.29 2.62
N GLY A 103 38.83 9.92 3.90
CA GLY A 103 38.66 10.85 5.03
C GLY A 103 37.20 11.25 5.31
N ARG A 104 36.22 10.64 4.64
CA ARG A 104 34.79 10.79 4.98
C ARG A 104 34.34 9.73 5.97
N LEU A 105 33.12 9.83 6.49
CA LEU A 105 32.55 8.84 7.41
C LEU A 105 31.07 8.56 7.12
N LEU A 106 30.59 7.41 7.59
CA LEU A 106 29.14 7.15 7.66
C LEU A 106 28.56 7.96 8.81
N ARG A 107 27.54 8.77 8.54
CA ARG A 107 26.89 9.61 9.56
C ARG A 107 26.42 8.77 10.75
N THR A 108 26.68 9.27 11.95
CA THR A 108 26.32 8.64 13.24
C THR A 108 25.24 9.43 13.97
#